data_AF-A0A959I5U8-F1
#
_entry.id   AF-A0A959I5U8-F1
#
_cell.length_a   1.000
_cell.length_b   1.000
_cell.length_c   1.000
_cell.angle_alpha   90.00
_cell.angle_beta   90.00
_cell.angle_gamma   90.00
#
_symmetry.space_group_name_H-M   'P 1'
#
loop_
_entity.id
_entity.type
_entity.pdbx_description
1 polymer ?
#
loop_
_entity_poly.entity_id
_entity_poly.type
_entity_poly.pdbx_seq_one_letter_code
_entity_poly.pdbx_strand_id
1 'polypeptide(L)'
;ERLSWLPLNTLTYDPENSRDYFVQAHWALYCDNYLEGFHIPFVHPVLNQALDFSRYAYELFPYCNLQLGIADEGQPCFDPPAGHPDAGKRVFAYYFWLFPNLMFNFYPWGLSLNVVEPLAPDRTLVRFRTYRFADAGLQPAEAQLHQTELEDEAVVESVQKGIRSRHYDRGR
;
A
#
# COMPACT_ATOMS: atom_id res chain seq x y z
N GLU A 1 1.72 -18.79 3.21
CA GLU A 1 2.73 -18.92 4.28
C GLU A 1 2.93 -17.61 5.05
N ARG A 2 3.36 -16.51 4.39
CA ARG A 2 3.61 -15.20 5.04
C ARG A 2 2.50 -14.67 5.97
N LEU A 3 1.24 -14.93 5.62
CA LEU A 3 0.07 -14.39 6.32
C LEU A 3 -0.68 -15.43 7.16
N SER A 4 -0.28 -16.70 7.17
CA SER A 4 -1.11 -17.79 7.74
C SER A 4 -1.25 -17.72 9.26
N TRP A 5 -0.41 -16.96 9.94
CA TRP A 5 -0.44 -16.75 11.38
C TRP A 5 -1.29 -15.55 11.79
N LEU A 6 -1.70 -14.70 10.83
CA LEU A 6 -2.55 -13.55 11.11
C LEU A 6 -4.00 -14.01 11.35
N PRO A 7 -4.75 -13.36 12.27
CA PRO A 7 -6.12 -13.73 12.60
C PRO A 7 -7.11 -13.18 11.56
N LEU A 8 -6.92 -13.52 10.27
CA LEU A 8 -7.69 -12.95 9.14
C LEU A 8 -9.20 -13.18 9.26
N ASN A 9 -9.63 -14.25 9.93
CA ASN A 9 -11.03 -14.56 10.19
C ASN A 9 -11.68 -13.62 11.23
N THR A 10 -10.90 -12.77 11.89
CA THR A 10 -11.40 -11.77 12.85
C THR A 10 -11.55 -10.38 12.24
N LEU A 11 -11.20 -10.22 10.96
CA LEU A 11 -11.29 -8.94 10.27
C LEU A 11 -12.73 -8.45 10.19
N THR A 12 -12.98 -7.27 10.71
CA THR A 12 -14.27 -6.57 10.64
C THR A 12 -14.15 -5.35 9.75
N TYR A 13 -15.14 -5.16 8.86
CA TYR A 13 -15.17 -4.00 7.97
C TYR A 13 -15.37 -2.72 8.77
N ASP A 14 -14.51 -1.73 8.52
CA ASP A 14 -14.55 -0.41 9.11
C ASP A 14 -15.06 0.60 8.06
N PRO A 15 -16.37 0.91 8.06
CA PRO A 15 -16.94 1.83 7.09
C PRO A 15 -16.51 3.29 7.30
N GLU A 16 -16.14 3.68 8.52
CA GLU A 16 -15.77 5.07 8.85
C GLU A 16 -14.40 5.41 8.26
N ASN A 17 -13.49 4.43 8.25
CA ASN A 17 -12.16 4.54 7.67
C ASN A 17 -12.05 3.98 6.24
N SER A 18 -13.18 3.67 5.61
CA SER A 18 -13.23 3.27 4.20
C SER A 18 -13.63 4.45 3.32
N ARG A 19 -12.98 4.59 2.17
CA ARG A 19 -13.17 5.74 1.29
C ARG A 19 -12.99 5.40 -0.17
N ASP A 20 -13.62 6.21 -1.02
CA ASP A 20 -13.47 6.16 -2.47
C ASP A 20 -12.72 7.41 -2.94
N TYR A 21 -11.72 7.22 -3.79
CA TYR A 21 -10.92 8.28 -4.40
C TYR A 21 -11.08 8.26 -5.92
N PHE A 22 -11.21 9.44 -6.52
CA PHE A 22 -11.45 9.61 -7.94
C PHE A 22 -10.22 10.23 -8.60
N VAL A 23 -9.33 9.37 -9.06
CA VAL A 23 -8.04 9.75 -9.63
C VAL A 23 -8.20 10.10 -11.11
N GLN A 24 -7.75 11.28 -11.54
CA GLN A 24 -7.73 11.67 -12.96
C GLN A 24 -6.51 11.10 -13.69
N ALA A 25 -6.39 9.78 -13.68
CA ALA A 25 -5.32 9.05 -14.36
C ALA A 25 -5.76 7.68 -14.86
N HIS A 26 -4.99 7.13 -15.78
CA HIS A 26 -5.11 5.74 -16.23
C HIS A 26 -4.80 4.79 -15.06
N TRP A 27 -5.62 3.75 -14.89
CA TRP A 27 -5.53 2.83 -13.75
C TRP A 27 -4.14 2.20 -13.57
N ALA A 28 -3.48 1.88 -14.68
CA ALA A 28 -2.15 1.28 -14.65
C ALA A 28 -1.09 2.24 -14.07
N LEU A 29 -1.24 3.56 -14.20
CA LEU A 29 -0.31 4.51 -13.58
C LEU A 29 -0.45 4.49 -12.05
N TYR A 30 -1.67 4.31 -11.54
CA TYR A 30 -1.89 4.16 -10.10
C TYR A 30 -1.29 2.84 -9.59
N CYS A 31 -1.43 1.75 -10.36
CA CYS A 31 -0.73 0.50 -10.04
C CYS A 31 0.79 0.65 -10.11
N ASP A 32 1.33 1.31 -11.13
CA ASP A 32 2.78 1.54 -11.27
C ASP A 32 3.33 2.33 -10.07
N ASN A 33 2.61 3.34 -9.58
CA ASN A 33 2.97 4.10 -8.38
C ASN A 33 3.08 3.20 -7.15
N TYR A 34 2.09 2.32 -6.93
CA TYR A 34 2.12 1.38 -5.81
C TYR A 34 3.24 0.34 -5.92
N LEU A 35 3.61 -0.06 -7.14
CA LEU A 35 4.55 -1.14 -7.42
C LEU A 35 6.02 -0.76 -7.18
N GLU A 36 6.30 0.49 -6.86
CA GLU A 36 7.63 1.01 -6.62
C GLU A 36 7.70 1.77 -5.29
N GLY A 37 8.79 1.58 -4.54
CA GLY A 37 9.04 2.28 -3.28
C GLY A 37 9.93 3.52 -3.43
N PHE A 38 10.42 3.82 -4.62
CA PHE A 38 11.34 4.92 -4.89
C PHE A 38 10.71 6.29 -4.61
N HIS A 39 9.40 6.47 -4.82
CA HIS A 39 8.72 7.73 -4.49
C HIS A 39 8.59 7.98 -2.98
N ILE A 40 8.59 6.93 -2.15
CA ILE A 40 8.25 7.00 -0.72
C ILE A 40 9.10 8.06 0.02
N PRO A 41 10.44 8.12 -0.11
CA PRO A 41 11.24 9.11 0.62
C PRO A 41 10.99 10.57 0.20
N PHE A 42 10.43 10.79 -0.99
CA PHE A 42 10.23 12.12 -1.56
C PHE A 42 8.79 12.62 -1.45
N VAL A 43 7.83 11.68 -1.39
CA VAL A 43 6.40 11.95 -1.48
C VAL A 43 5.69 11.71 -0.14
N HIS A 44 6.16 10.76 0.69
CA HIS A 44 5.50 10.38 1.94
C HIS A 44 6.41 10.56 3.17
N PRO A 45 6.52 11.78 3.73
CA PRO A 45 7.38 12.05 4.88
C PRO A 45 7.06 11.18 6.10
N VAL A 46 5.77 10.86 6.30
CA VAL A 46 5.30 10.06 7.44
C VAL A 46 5.61 8.58 7.25
N LEU A 47 5.33 8.02 6.06
CA LEU A 47 5.65 6.62 5.75
C LEU A 47 7.16 6.39 5.73
N ASN A 48 7.94 7.35 5.23
CA ASN A 48 9.39 7.31 5.23
C ASN A 48 10.01 7.33 6.65
N GLN A 49 9.34 7.94 7.64
CA GLN A 49 9.77 7.87 9.04
C GLN A 49 9.38 6.56 9.74
N ALA A 50 8.44 5.81 9.14
CA ALA A 50 7.97 4.56 9.70
C ALA A 50 8.77 3.35 9.20
N LEU A 51 9.41 3.46 8.03
CA LEU A 51 10.07 2.38 7.33
C LEU A 51 11.60 2.52 7.28
N ASP A 52 12.31 1.45 7.65
CA ASP A 52 13.71 1.27 7.28
C ASP A 52 13.80 0.88 5.80
N PHE A 53 13.88 1.90 4.92
CA PHE A 53 13.91 1.70 3.48
C PHE A 53 15.11 0.87 3.01
N SER A 54 16.21 0.85 3.77
CA SER A 54 17.40 0.04 3.42
C SER A 54 17.14 -1.47 3.50
N ARG A 55 16.06 -1.86 4.20
CA ARG A 55 15.62 -3.24 4.39
C ARG A 55 14.32 -3.56 3.67
N TYR A 56 13.80 -2.63 2.87
CA TYR A 56 12.63 -2.87 2.04
C TYR A 56 12.97 -3.91 0.96
N ALA A 57 12.11 -4.92 0.80
CA ALA A 57 12.39 -6.05 -0.09
C ALA A 57 11.19 -6.40 -0.96
N TYR A 58 11.46 -7.00 -2.12
CA TYR A 58 10.46 -7.46 -3.07
C TYR A 58 10.60 -8.97 -3.29
N GLU A 59 9.48 -9.68 -3.23
CA GLU A 59 9.35 -11.07 -3.68
C GLU A 59 8.34 -11.11 -4.84
N LEU A 60 8.77 -11.65 -5.99
CA LEU A 60 7.96 -11.68 -7.21
C LEU A 60 7.32 -13.06 -7.40
N PHE A 61 6.07 -13.06 -7.83
CA PHE A 61 5.30 -14.25 -8.15
C PHE A 61 4.60 -14.05 -9.51
N PRO A 62 4.11 -15.13 -10.15
CA PRO A 62 3.23 -14.97 -11.31
C PRO A 62 2.00 -14.12 -10.94
N TYR A 63 1.81 -13.00 -11.65
CA TYR A 63 0.66 -12.10 -11.47
C TYR A 63 0.53 -11.49 -10.07
N CYS A 64 1.60 -11.47 -9.29
CA CYS A 64 1.58 -11.00 -7.91
C CYS A 64 2.97 -10.57 -7.44
N ASN A 65 3.06 -9.63 -6.50
CA ASN A 65 4.28 -9.45 -5.71
C ASN A 65 3.95 -9.26 -4.23
N LEU A 66 4.97 -9.45 -3.41
CA LEU A 66 5.03 -9.03 -2.04
C LEU A 66 6.13 -7.97 -1.91
N GLN A 67 5.78 -6.81 -1.40
CA GLN A 67 6.72 -5.84 -0.88
C GLN A 67 6.73 -5.92 0.65
N LEU A 68 7.91 -6.14 1.23
CA LEU A 68 8.11 -6.32 2.65
C LEU A 68 8.65 -5.02 3.25
N GLY A 69 7.81 -4.31 4.00
CA GLY A 69 8.21 -3.11 4.74
C GLY A 69 8.75 -3.47 6.12
N ILE A 70 9.95 -3.00 6.47
CA ILE A 70 10.54 -3.16 7.80
C ILE A 70 10.36 -1.87 8.59
N ALA A 71 9.89 -1.99 9.82
CA ALA A 71 9.63 -0.86 10.70
C ALA A 71 10.92 -0.33 11.30
N ASP A 72 11.04 0.99 11.34
CA ASP A 72 12.05 1.66 12.15
C ASP A 72 11.83 1.42 13.66
N GLU A 73 12.81 1.83 14.46
CA GLU A 73 12.76 1.69 15.91
C GLU A 73 11.59 2.49 16.50
N GLY A 74 10.84 1.88 17.43
CA GLY A 74 9.69 2.51 18.09
C GLY A 74 8.40 2.54 17.26
N GLN A 75 8.44 2.16 15.99
CA GLN A 75 7.26 2.12 15.12
C GLN A 75 6.42 0.83 15.33
N PRO A 76 5.09 0.89 15.10
CA PRO A 76 4.25 -0.29 15.11
C PRO A 76 4.74 -1.35 14.11
N CYS A 77 4.85 -2.60 14.54
CA CYS A 77 5.27 -3.69 13.68
C CYS A 77 4.62 -5.00 14.11
N PHE A 78 4.54 -5.93 13.16
CA PHE A 78 4.37 -7.34 13.46
C PHE A 78 5.65 -7.91 14.07
N ASP A 79 5.47 -8.89 14.94
CA ASP A 79 6.54 -9.76 15.44
C ASP A 79 6.22 -11.19 15.01
N PRO A 80 6.68 -11.62 13.82
CA PRO A 80 6.32 -12.93 13.30
C PRO A 80 6.84 -14.07 14.20
N PRO A 81 6.04 -15.13 14.42
CA PRO A 81 6.37 -16.17 15.39
C PRO A 81 7.60 -16.98 14.98
N ALA A 82 8.19 -17.69 15.95
CA ALA A 82 9.32 -18.58 15.70
C ALA A 82 9.00 -19.60 14.60
N GLY A 83 9.96 -19.80 13.68
CA GLY A 83 9.80 -20.66 12.50
C GLY A 83 9.14 -19.99 11.29
N HIS A 84 8.63 -18.76 11.42
CA HIS A 84 8.21 -17.96 10.27
C HIS A 84 9.43 -17.51 9.45
N PRO A 85 9.36 -17.39 8.10
CA PRO A 85 10.53 -16.99 7.33
C PRO A 85 10.93 -15.51 7.50
N ASP A 86 10.11 -14.71 8.20
CA ASP A 86 10.43 -13.36 8.67
C ASP A 86 10.59 -13.26 10.20
N ALA A 87 10.73 -14.38 10.91
CA ALA A 87 10.94 -14.38 12.36
C ALA A 87 12.14 -13.50 12.76
N GLY A 88 11.97 -12.68 13.80
CA GLY A 88 12.99 -11.73 14.26
C GLY A 88 13.09 -10.43 13.45
N LYS A 89 12.27 -10.25 12.40
CA LYS A 89 12.14 -8.97 11.70
C LYS A 89 10.99 -8.16 12.28
N ARG A 90 11.21 -6.86 12.49
CA ARG A 90 10.16 -5.88 12.84
C ARG A 90 9.38 -5.53 11.58
N VAL A 91 8.43 -6.36 11.16
CA VAL A 91 7.73 -6.13 9.89
C VAL A 91 6.69 -5.03 10.07
N PHE A 92 6.89 -3.88 9.42
CA PHE A 92 5.92 -2.78 9.42
C PHE A 92 4.63 -3.19 8.72
N ALA A 93 4.78 -3.77 7.53
CA ALA A 93 3.67 -4.17 6.69
C ALA A 93 4.06 -5.22 5.65
N TYR A 94 3.05 -5.98 5.24
CA TYR A 94 3.12 -6.83 4.05
C TYR A 94 2.23 -6.21 2.98
N TYR A 95 2.83 -5.78 1.87
CA TYR A 95 2.16 -5.14 0.74
C TYR A 95 2.06 -6.13 -0.41
N PHE A 96 0.88 -6.72 -0.62
CA PHE A 96 0.65 -7.61 -1.74
C PHE A 96 -0.04 -6.86 -2.88
N TRP A 97 0.56 -6.86 -4.05
CA TRP A 97 -0.15 -6.53 -5.28
C TRP A 97 -0.56 -7.79 -6.01
N LEU A 98 -1.82 -7.90 -6.41
CA LEU A 98 -2.35 -8.96 -7.25
C LEU A 98 -2.88 -8.35 -8.55
N PHE A 99 -2.34 -8.82 -9.67
CA PHE A 99 -2.81 -8.42 -10.98
C PHE A 99 -4.29 -8.83 -11.15
N PRO A 100 -5.13 -7.97 -11.74
CA PRO A 100 -4.75 -6.70 -12.36
C PRO A 100 -4.64 -5.51 -11.40
N ASN A 101 -5.42 -5.48 -10.32
CA ASN A 101 -5.82 -4.20 -9.72
C ASN A 101 -6.13 -4.26 -8.21
N LEU A 102 -5.57 -5.24 -7.49
CA LEU A 102 -5.80 -5.41 -6.07
C LEU A 102 -4.51 -5.18 -5.28
N MET A 103 -4.62 -4.42 -4.18
CA MET A 103 -3.54 -4.19 -3.24
C MET A 103 -4.01 -4.56 -1.84
N PHE A 104 -3.31 -5.47 -1.18
CA PHE A 104 -3.56 -5.84 0.21
C PHE A 104 -2.41 -5.33 1.07
N ASN A 105 -2.70 -4.34 1.91
CA ASN A 105 -1.75 -3.73 2.81
C ASN A 105 -2.03 -4.23 4.23
N PHE A 106 -1.30 -5.23 4.68
CA PHE A 106 -1.44 -5.76 6.04
C PHE A 106 -0.55 -4.98 7.01
N TYR A 107 -1.15 -4.44 8.05
CA TYR A 107 -0.52 -3.73 9.14
C TYR A 107 -0.89 -4.36 10.49
N PRO A 108 -0.18 -4.07 11.59
CA PRO A 108 -0.49 -4.62 12.91
C PRO A 108 -1.94 -4.37 13.37
N TRP A 109 -2.58 -3.31 12.88
CA TRP A 109 -3.97 -2.97 13.20
C TRP A 109 -4.99 -3.71 12.32
N GLY A 110 -4.61 -4.23 11.15
CA GLY A 110 -5.57 -4.81 10.20
C GLY A 110 -5.11 -4.79 8.74
N LEU A 111 -6.07 -4.65 7.84
CA LEU A 111 -5.91 -4.67 6.39
C LEU A 111 -6.47 -3.38 5.79
N SER A 112 -5.67 -2.70 4.97
CA SER A 112 -6.16 -1.75 3.98
C SER A 112 -6.18 -2.44 2.61
N LEU A 113 -7.37 -2.61 2.05
CA LEU A 113 -7.59 -3.18 0.72
C LEU A 113 -7.87 -2.07 -0.28
N ASN A 114 -7.07 -2.00 -1.34
CA ASN A 114 -7.30 -1.05 -2.43
C ASN A 114 -7.77 -1.82 -3.66
N VAL A 115 -8.92 -1.43 -4.21
CA VAL A 115 -9.45 -1.96 -5.48
C VAL A 115 -9.43 -0.84 -6.50
N VAL A 116 -8.63 -1.01 -7.56
CA VAL A 116 -8.43 0.00 -8.61
C VAL A 116 -9.37 -0.28 -9.78
N GLU A 117 -10.40 0.54 -9.96
CA GLU A 117 -11.45 0.37 -10.96
C GLU A 117 -11.29 1.39 -12.10
N PRO A 118 -10.93 0.98 -13.33
CA PRO A 118 -10.87 1.89 -14.47
C PRO A 118 -12.27 2.38 -14.85
N LEU A 119 -12.46 3.71 -14.88
CA LEU A 119 -13.70 4.35 -15.33
C LEU A 119 -13.59 4.86 -16.78
N ALA A 120 -12.39 5.28 -17.18
CA ALA A 120 -12.03 5.72 -18.53
C ALA A 120 -10.51 5.61 -18.72
N PRO A 121 -9.96 5.81 -19.94
CA PRO A 121 -8.50 5.82 -20.14
C PRO A 121 -7.73 6.85 -19.30
N ASP A 122 -8.41 7.82 -18.69
CA ASP A 122 -7.84 8.88 -17.87
C ASP A 122 -8.59 9.12 -16.56
N ARG A 123 -9.44 8.17 -16.14
CA ARG A 123 -10.20 8.25 -14.90
C ARG A 123 -10.24 6.88 -14.22
N THR A 124 -9.95 6.87 -12.93
CA THR A 124 -9.89 5.65 -12.12
C THR A 124 -10.58 5.92 -10.79
N LEU A 125 -11.37 4.95 -10.33
CA LEU A 125 -11.92 4.92 -8.98
C LEU A 125 -11.06 3.98 -8.14
N VAL A 126 -10.50 4.47 -7.03
CA VAL A 126 -9.78 3.62 -6.08
C VAL A 126 -10.63 3.47 -4.83
N ARG A 127 -11.05 2.24 -4.55
CA ARG A 127 -11.82 1.89 -3.36
C ARG A 127 -10.87 1.45 -2.26
N PHE A 128 -10.71 2.28 -1.24
CA PHE A 128 -10.02 1.92 0.00
C PHE A 128 -11.03 1.29 0.97
N ARG A 129 -10.76 0.06 1.36
CA ARG A 129 -11.59 -0.70 2.31
C ARG A 129 -10.74 -1.11 3.48
N THR A 130 -11.06 -0.55 4.63
CA THR A 130 -10.36 -0.80 5.87
C THR A 130 -11.03 -1.94 6.61
N TYR A 131 -10.25 -2.90 7.07
CA TYR A 131 -10.70 -4.00 7.92
C TYR A 131 -9.79 -4.10 9.13
N ARG A 132 -10.35 -4.17 10.33
CA ARG A 132 -9.58 -4.21 11.59
C ARG A 132 -9.56 -5.60 12.17
N PHE A 133 -8.47 -6.00 12.80
CA PHE A 133 -8.49 -7.16 13.68
C PHE A 133 -9.33 -6.85 14.92
N ALA A 134 -10.06 -7.85 15.45
CA ALA A 134 -10.95 -7.66 16.60
C ALA A 134 -10.23 -7.11 17.84
N ASP A 135 -8.97 -7.49 18.04
CA ASP A 135 -8.16 -7.09 19.20
C ASP A 135 -7.22 -5.91 18.90
N ALA A 136 -7.34 -5.28 17.72
CA ALA A 136 -6.52 -4.12 17.39
C ALA A 136 -6.97 -2.90 18.20
N GLY A 137 -6.06 -2.32 18.99
CA GLY A 137 -6.29 -1.03 19.63
C GLY A 137 -6.55 0.10 18.60
N LEU A 138 -7.07 1.23 19.08
CA LEU A 138 -7.14 2.45 18.28
C LEU A 138 -5.71 2.89 17.94
N GLN A 139 -5.37 2.98 16.65
CA GLN A 139 -4.03 3.34 16.19
C GLN A 139 -4.09 4.66 15.41
N PRO A 140 -3.21 5.64 15.69
CA PRO A 140 -3.14 6.89 14.92
C PRO A 140 -2.77 6.71 13.43
N ALA A 141 -2.43 5.48 13.00
CA ALA A 141 -2.05 5.13 11.64
C ALA A 141 -3.12 5.48 10.59
N GLU A 142 -4.39 5.58 10.99
CA GLU A 142 -5.54 5.77 10.09
C GLU A 142 -5.54 7.15 9.40
N ALA A 143 -5.22 8.22 10.14
CA ALA A 143 -5.09 9.56 9.57
C ALA A 143 -3.88 9.67 8.60
N GLN A 144 -2.86 8.86 8.85
CA GLN A 144 -1.64 8.83 8.03
C GLN A 144 -1.90 8.18 6.67
N LEU A 145 -2.69 7.10 6.63
CA LEU A 145 -3.09 6.46 5.37
C LEU A 145 -3.83 7.42 4.45
N HIS A 146 -4.82 8.17 4.97
CA HIS A 146 -5.56 9.13 4.15
C HIS A 146 -4.65 10.20 3.53
N GLN A 147 -3.68 10.70 4.30
CA GLN A 147 -2.73 11.68 3.80
C GLN A 147 -1.84 11.07 2.69
N THR A 148 -1.28 9.88 2.93
CA THR A 148 -0.49 9.15 1.94
C THR A 148 -1.24 9.01 0.63
N GLU A 149 -2.53 8.67 0.66
CA GLU A 149 -3.30 8.52 -0.58
C GLU A 149 -3.53 9.81 -1.36
N LEU A 150 -3.69 10.95 -0.68
CA LEU A 150 -3.81 12.25 -1.36
C LEU A 150 -2.48 12.65 -2.01
N GLU A 151 -1.36 12.29 -1.39
CA GLU A 151 -0.02 12.52 -1.93
C GLU A 151 0.20 11.66 -3.19
N ASP A 152 -0.20 10.39 -3.16
CA ASP A 152 -0.15 9.47 -4.31
C ASP A 152 -1.02 9.96 -5.48
N GLU A 153 -2.26 10.37 -5.20
CA GLU A 153 -3.18 10.87 -6.20
C GLU A 153 -2.60 12.08 -6.95
N ALA A 154 -1.97 13.01 -6.22
CA ALA A 154 -1.34 14.19 -6.80
C ALA A 154 -0.16 13.84 -7.74
N VAL A 155 0.66 12.86 -7.35
CA VAL A 155 1.79 12.38 -8.17
C VAL A 155 1.28 11.70 -9.43
N VAL A 156 0.33 10.77 -9.29
CA VAL A 156 -0.22 9.99 -10.41
C VAL A 156 -0.94 10.90 -11.41
N GLU A 157 -1.72 11.88 -10.96
CA GLU A 157 -2.34 12.87 -11.85
C GLU A 157 -1.31 13.76 -12.56
N SER A 158 -0.21 14.10 -11.89
CA SER A 158 0.90 14.84 -12.50
C SER A 158 1.56 14.03 -13.61
N VAL A 159 1.82 12.73 -13.36
CA VAL A 159 2.35 11.80 -14.37
C VAL A 159 1.39 11.68 -15.55
N GLN A 160 0.09 11.50 -15.32
CA GLN A 160 -0.92 11.44 -16.38
C GLN A 160 -0.89 12.67 -17.29
N LYS A 161 -0.72 13.87 -16.72
CA LYS A 161 -0.58 15.12 -17.49
C LYS A 161 0.71 15.09 -18.31
N GLY A 162 1.81 14.62 -17.73
CA GLY A 162 3.12 14.50 -18.37
C GLY A 162 3.13 13.56 -19.58
N ILE A 163 2.56 12.36 -19.46
CA ILE A 163 2.59 11.33 -20.52
C ILE A 163 1.77 11.72 -21.76
N ARG A 164 0.89 12.72 -21.65
CA ARG A 164 0.14 13.29 -22.79
C ARG A 164 0.96 14.26 -23.63
N SER A 165 2.14 14.66 -23.16
CA SER A 165 3.04 15.53 -23.91
C SER A 165 3.54 14.85 -25.18
N ARG A 166 3.54 15.57 -26.31
CA ARG A 166 4.17 15.10 -27.56
C ARG A 166 5.67 14.80 -27.45
N HIS A 167 6.31 15.28 -26.38
CA HIS A 167 7.73 15.07 -26.10
C HIS A 167 8.00 13.84 -25.23
N TYR A 168 6.95 13.16 -24.77
CA TYR A 168 7.06 11.92 -24.02
C TYR A 168 7.07 10.73 -25.00
N ASP A 169 8.08 9.86 -24.89
CA ASP A 169 8.19 8.60 -25.65
C ASP A 169 7.85 7.41 -24.74
N ARG A 170 8.58 7.26 -23.62
CA ARG A 170 8.43 6.18 -22.64
C ARG A 170 9.04 6.55 -21.28
N GLY A 171 8.70 5.77 -20.23
CA GLY A 171 9.36 5.80 -18.92
C GLY A 171 10.82 5.32 -18.96
N ARG A 172 11.58 5.56 -17.89
CA ARG A 172 12.97 5.09 -17.76
C ARG A 172 13.06 3.61 -17.44
#